data_AF-A0A182S7S6-F1
#
_entry.id   AF-A0A182S7S6-F1
#
_cell.length_a   1.000
_cell.length_b   1.000
_cell.length_c   1.000
_cell.angle_alpha   90.00
_cell.angle_beta   90.00
_cell.angle_gamma   90.00
#
_symmetry.space_group_name_H-M   'P 1'
#
loop_
_entity.id
_entity.type
_entity.pdbx_description
1 polymer ?
#
loop_
_entity_poly.entity_id
_entity_poly.type
_entity_poly.pdbx_seq_one_letter_code
_entity_poly.pdbx_strand_id
1 'polypeptide(L)'
;APKPSVLPSILEAVGGTPLVKLNKIPQSLGLKCNVYVKCEFLNPGGSVKDRIGVRMVLEAERKGLLKPGCTIIEPTSGNTGIGLAMAAAARGYRCLIVMPEKMSNEKVDTLKALGAEVIRTPTEAAFDSPEGLIAVSQRLQRAIPDSVILDQYRNAGNPLAHYDGTGAEIVEQLGGRVDMVVIGTGTGGTMTGIGRRIKESCPNCKVIAADPEGSILAEPEELNQTNVSFYEVEGVGYDFLPTVLDRTVVDQWYKFNDRVALPLARRLIRDEGLLCGGSSGGNLFVALEAAKDLKEGENCVVVLPDNIRNYLTKFVSDNWMEARNFKESENCHNQKWWNEKVNTLPLETLLTVRDDAPINDAIEIMKQNNRTHLPVVDGTGAINGVVHLPNLLSKLLNRLAKPSDQVRRTIFKQFVKIDHEENIGRASRILEKDSFVLVTRQELGDHNQTDPCLICSASEKTQPVVGKMALKMVKGNLERMFDKNLTDLVRGIRNNKDNEAKYIAQCIEEIKQELRQDNVNVKSNAVAKLTYLQMCGYDISWAGFNIIEVMSSNRFTCKRIGYLAASQCFHPDSELLMLTTNMIRKDLSSTNQYDAGVALSGLSCFISTDL
;
A
#
# COMPACT_ATOMS: atom_id res chain seq x y z
N ALA A 1 -30.62 5.73 -25.61
CA ALA A 1 -30.40 6.52 -26.84
C ALA A 1 -28.95 6.38 -27.26
N PRO A 2 -28.64 6.33 -28.56
CA PRO A 2 -27.25 6.28 -29.03
C PRO A 2 -26.46 7.50 -28.50
N LYS A 3 -25.18 7.30 -28.16
CA LYS A 3 -24.31 8.38 -27.70
C LYS A 3 -24.15 9.42 -28.83
N PRO A 4 -24.15 10.73 -28.51
CA PRO A 4 -23.91 11.76 -29.52
C PRO A 4 -22.49 11.60 -30.10
N SER A 5 -22.28 12.03 -31.34
CA SER A 5 -20.97 11.94 -32.01
C SER A 5 -19.88 12.77 -31.32
N VAL A 6 -20.28 13.85 -30.66
CA VAL A 6 -19.43 14.67 -29.78
C VAL A 6 -20.02 14.62 -28.38
N LEU A 7 -19.23 14.15 -27.42
CA LEU A 7 -19.66 14.06 -26.03
C LEU A 7 -19.49 15.43 -25.34
N PRO A 8 -20.52 15.95 -24.65
CA PRO A 8 -20.45 17.26 -24.00
C PRO A 8 -19.55 17.25 -22.75
N SER A 9 -19.40 16.10 -22.10
CA SER A 9 -18.43 15.90 -21.02
C SER A 9 -17.93 14.45 -21.00
N ILE A 10 -16.97 14.17 -20.12
CA ILE A 10 -16.49 12.80 -19.89
C ILE A 10 -17.57 11.89 -19.28
N LEU A 11 -18.59 12.46 -18.65
CA LEU A 11 -19.63 11.67 -17.96
C LEU A 11 -20.50 10.89 -18.94
N GLU A 12 -20.75 11.43 -20.14
CA GLU A 12 -21.47 10.72 -21.21
C GLU A 12 -20.63 9.59 -21.84
N ALA A 13 -19.32 9.56 -21.59
CA ALA A 13 -18.46 8.45 -21.99
C ALA A 13 -18.64 7.22 -21.10
N VAL A 14 -19.22 7.35 -19.91
CA VAL A 14 -19.55 6.22 -19.02
C VAL A 14 -20.58 5.29 -19.68
N GLY A 15 -20.42 3.98 -19.49
CA GLY A 15 -21.24 2.94 -20.08
C GLY A 15 -20.98 2.68 -21.56
N GLY A 16 -21.81 1.84 -22.19
CA GLY A 16 -21.56 1.35 -23.55
C GLY A 16 -20.28 0.52 -23.65
N THR A 17 -19.96 -0.22 -22.58
CA THR A 17 -18.74 -1.02 -22.50
C THR A 17 -18.85 -2.27 -23.38
N PRO A 18 -17.75 -2.75 -23.98
CA PRO A 18 -17.80 -3.89 -24.87
C PRO A 18 -18.10 -5.19 -24.12
N LEU A 19 -18.77 -6.10 -24.81
CA LEU A 19 -18.92 -7.50 -24.43
C LEU A 19 -18.01 -8.33 -25.32
N VAL A 20 -17.01 -8.99 -24.73
CA VAL A 20 -15.95 -9.68 -25.47
C VAL A 20 -16.03 -11.17 -25.21
N LYS A 21 -15.97 -12.01 -26.26
CA LYS A 21 -15.91 -13.47 -26.11
C LYS A 21 -14.50 -13.90 -25.68
N LEU A 22 -14.40 -14.71 -24.63
CA LEU A 22 -13.15 -15.36 -24.24
C LEU A 22 -12.90 -16.57 -25.14
N ASN A 23 -11.66 -16.72 -25.62
CA ASN A 23 -11.33 -17.75 -26.60
C ASN A 23 -10.38 -18.80 -26.03
N LYS A 24 -9.39 -18.44 -25.22
CA LYS A 24 -8.35 -19.37 -24.76
C LYS A 24 -8.68 -20.01 -23.42
N ILE A 25 -9.09 -19.20 -22.43
CA ILE A 25 -9.25 -19.70 -21.05
C ILE A 25 -10.35 -20.76 -20.95
N PRO A 26 -11.60 -20.53 -21.43
CA PRO A 26 -12.66 -21.55 -21.35
C PRO A 26 -12.31 -22.82 -22.14
N GLN A 27 -11.73 -22.67 -23.33
CA GLN A 27 -11.33 -23.79 -24.19
C GLN A 27 -10.25 -24.66 -23.53
N SER A 28 -9.28 -24.04 -22.84
CA SER A 28 -8.24 -24.77 -22.10
C SER A 28 -8.78 -25.66 -20.98
N LEU A 29 -10.03 -25.44 -20.57
CA LEU A 29 -10.75 -26.21 -19.54
C LEU A 29 -11.88 -27.08 -20.12
N GLY A 30 -11.99 -27.14 -21.46
CA GLY A 30 -12.97 -27.99 -22.14
C GLY A 30 -14.43 -27.50 -22.07
N LEU A 31 -14.68 -26.26 -21.63
CA LEU A 31 -16.03 -25.69 -21.60
C LEU A 31 -16.61 -25.58 -23.01
N LYS A 32 -17.89 -25.95 -23.16
CA LYS A 32 -18.61 -25.99 -24.44
C LYS A 32 -19.47 -24.75 -24.70
N CYS A 33 -19.93 -24.10 -23.65
CA CYS A 33 -20.69 -22.86 -23.74
C CYS A 33 -19.83 -21.68 -24.21
N ASN A 34 -20.48 -20.61 -24.65
CA ASN A 34 -19.83 -19.33 -24.91
C ASN A 34 -19.63 -18.60 -23.59
N VAL A 35 -18.38 -18.18 -23.30
CA VAL A 35 -18.08 -17.31 -22.17
C VAL A 35 -17.75 -15.91 -22.70
N TYR A 36 -18.53 -14.92 -22.28
CA TYR A 36 -18.34 -13.52 -22.58
C TYR A 36 -17.96 -12.76 -21.33
N VAL A 37 -17.18 -11.68 -21.50
CA VAL A 37 -16.82 -10.76 -20.44
C VAL A 37 -17.34 -9.36 -20.74
N LYS A 38 -18.02 -8.76 -19.77
CA LYS A 38 -18.48 -7.37 -19.82
C LYS A 38 -17.36 -6.49 -19.26
N CYS A 39 -16.67 -5.77 -20.14
CA CYS A 39 -15.44 -5.05 -19.84
C CYS A 39 -15.69 -3.69 -19.17
N GLU A 40 -16.26 -3.71 -17.95
CA GLU A 40 -16.55 -2.49 -17.17
C GLU A 40 -15.30 -1.68 -16.80
N PHE A 41 -14.14 -2.32 -16.83
CA PHE A 41 -12.83 -1.69 -16.63
C PHE A 41 -12.44 -0.66 -17.70
N LEU A 42 -13.20 -0.58 -18.80
CA LEU A 42 -13.01 0.38 -19.91
C LEU A 42 -13.88 1.63 -19.80
N ASN A 43 -14.66 1.79 -18.72
CA ASN A 43 -15.25 3.09 -18.40
C ASN A 43 -14.12 4.15 -18.21
N PRO A 44 -14.39 5.45 -18.41
CA PRO A 44 -13.34 6.49 -18.44
C PRO A 44 -12.59 6.68 -17.11
N GLY A 45 -13.24 6.49 -15.97
CA GLY A 45 -12.60 6.45 -14.64
C GLY A 45 -11.94 5.10 -14.36
N GLY A 46 -12.23 4.09 -15.17
CA GLY A 46 -11.57 2.77 -15.17
C GLY A 46 -12.34 1.68 -14.43
N SER A 47 -13.61 1.90 -14.10
CA SER A 47 -14.37 0.91 -13.32
C SER A 47 -15.89 0.93 -13.56
N VAL A 48 -16.53 -0.16 -13.15
CA VAL A 48 -18.00 -0.30 -13.08
C VAL A 48 -18.66 0.77 -12.19
N LYS A 49 -17.91 1.34 -11.24
CA LYS A 49 -18.44 2.31 -10.27
C LYS A 49 -18.57 3.72 -10.84
N ASP A 50 -18.01 3.97 -12.02
CA ASP A 50 -18.22 5.22 -12.75
C ASP A 50 -19.71 5.42 -13.05
N ARG A 51 -20.42 4.33 -13.37
CA ARG A 51 -21.87 4.32 -13.62
C ARG A 51 -22.66 4.84 -12.43
N ILE A 52 -22.35 4.32 -11.24
CA ILE A 52 -23.08 4.68 -10.02
C ILE A 52 -22.68 6.08 -9.54
N GLY A 53 -21.40 6.45 -9.69
CA GLY A 53 -20.92 7.79 -9.35
C GLY A 53 -21.66 8.86 -10.17
N VAL A 54 -21.70 8.69 -11.50
CA VAL A 54 -22.45 9.58 -12.38
C VAL A 54 -23.95 9.54 -12.06
N ARG A 55 -24.57 8.37 -11.95
CA ARG A 55 -26.02 8.28 -11.69
C ARG A 55 -26.42 8.94 -10.37
N MET A 56 -25.68 8.70 -9.29
CA MET A 56 -26.00 9.28 -7.97
C MET A 56 -25.85 10.81 -7.97
N VAL A 57 -24.82 11.35 -8.62
CA VAL A 57 -24.64 12.81 -8.76
C VAL A 57 -25.78 13.43 -9.56
N LEU A 58 -26.10 12.90 -10.73
CA LEU A 58 -27.17 13.43 -11.58
C LEU A 58 -28.55 13.36 -10.91
N GLU A 59 -28.83 12.28 -10.17
CA GLU A 59 -30.09 12.16 -9.41
C GLU A 59 -30.13 13.14 -8.23
N ALA A 60 -29.00 13.37 -7.55
CA ALA A 60 -28.92 14.35 -6.47
C ALA A 60 -29.10 15.79 -6.98
N GLU A 61 -28.50 16.13 -8.14
CA GLU A 61 -28.75 17.40 -8.83
C GLU A 61 -30.23 17.56 -9.20
N ARG A 62 -30.83 16.54 -9.83
CA ARG A 62 -32.24 16.54 -10.24
C ARG A 62 -33.19 16.73 -9.05
N LYS A 63 -32.84 16.22 -7.88
CA LYS A 63 -33.61 16.35 -6.63
C LYS A 63 -33.30 17.65 -5.86
N GLY A 64 -32.36 18.48 -6.34
CA GLY A 64 -31.93 19.70 -5.66
C GLY A 64 -31.10 19.47 -4.39
N LEU A 65 -30.59 18.25 -4.18
CA LEU A 65 -29.72 17.88 -3.05
C LEU A 65 -28.27 18.34 -3.26
N LEU A 66 -27.84 18.40 -4.53
CA LEU A 66 -26.56 19.01 -4.93
C LEU A 66 -26.81 20.35 -5.61
N LYS A 67 -26.09 21.37 -5.16
CA LYS A 67 -26.11 22.74 -5.71
C LYS A 67 -24.67 23.19 -6.00
N PRO A 68 -24.45 24.16 -6.91
CA PRO A 68 -23.11 24.67 -7.20
C PRO A 68 -22.35 25.04 -5.91
N GLY A 69 -21.12 24.56 -5.79
CA GLY A 69 -20.27 24.76 -4.59
C GLY A 69 -20.46 23.73 -3.47
N CYS A 70 -21.43 22.80 -3.57
CA CYS A 70 -21.56 21.72 -2.59
C CYS A 70 -20.34 20.80 -2.55
N THR A 71 -20.15 20.17 -1.39
CA THR A 71 -19.12 19.15 -1.17
C THR A 71 -19.73 17.74 -1.18
N ILE A 72 -19.22 16.85 -2.02
CA ILE A 72 -19.55 15.42 -1.99
C ILE A 72 -18.58 14.72 -1.03
N ILE A 73 -19.12 13.98 -0.07
CA ILE A 73 -18.36 13.16 0.87
C ILE A 73 -18.79 11.71 0.66
N GLU A 74 -17.87 10.77 0.42
CA GLU A 74 -18.27 9.37 0.23
C GLU A 74 -17.34 8.36 0.95
N PRO A 75 -17.91 7.42 1.72
CA PRO A 75 -17.21 6.22 2.18
C PRO A 75 -17.04 5.21 1.04
N THR A 76 -15.79 4.83 0.72
CA THR A 76 -15.54 3.91 -0.41
C THR A 76 -14.27 3.07 -0.29
N SER A 77 -14.27 1.93 -0.99
CA SER A 77 -13.08 1.09 -1.26
C SER A 77 -12.23 1.60 -2.44
N GLY A 78 -12.59 2.75 -3.02
CA GLY A 78 -11.77 3.50 -3.98
C GLY A 78 -12.49 3.78 -5.29
N ASN A 79 -13.01 2.74 -5.97
CA ASN A 79 -13.58 2.89 -7.33
C ASN A 79 -14.80 3.83 -7.38
N THR A 80 -15.72 3.75 -6.41
CA THR A 80 -16.84 4.72 -6.31
C THR A 80 -16.32 6.12 -6.03
N GLY A 81 -15.27 6.26 -5.22
CA GLY A 81 -14.61 7.54 -5.00
C GLY A 81 -14.04 8.12 -6.29
N ILE A 82 -13.41 7.31 -7.15
CA ILE A 82 -12.87 7.76 -8.45
C ILE A 82 -14.02 8.21 -9.37
N GLY A 83 -15.10 7.42 -9.47
CA GLY A 83 -16.28 7.79 -10.26
C GLY A 83 -16.93 9.09 -9.78
N LEU A 84 -17.04 9.30 -8.47
CA LEU A 84 -17.56 10.53 -7.88
C LEU A 84 -16.60 11.72 -8.03
N ALA A 85 -15.29 11.51 -7.86
CA ALA A 85 -14.29 12.56 -8.08
C ALA A 85 -14.26 13.02 -9.54
N MET A 86 -14.37 12.09 -10.49
CA MET A 86 -14.52 12.42 -11.92
C MET A 86 -15.80 13.24 -12.18
N ALA A 87 -16.94 12.83 -11.61
CA ALA A 87 -18.19 13.57 -11.72
C ALA A 87 -18.11 14.96 -11.07
N ALA A 88 -17.50 15.05 -9.89
CA ALA A 88 -17.28 16.28 -9.15
C ALA A 88 -16.39 17.26 -9.93
N ALA A 89 -15.28 16.78 -10.49
CA ALA A 89 -14.39 17.59 -11.32
C ALA A 89 -15.10 18.13 -12.56
N ALA A 90 -15.91 17.31 -13.23
CA ALA A 90 -16.67 17.73 -14.41
C ALA A 90 -17.83 18.70 -14.09
N ARG A 91 -18.38 18.65 -12.88
CA ARG A 91 -19.57 19.43 -12.45
C ARG A 91 -19.24 20.60 -11.51
N GLY A 92 -17.99 20.74 -11.08
CA GLY A 92 -17.55 21.83 -10.20
C GLY A 92 -17.91 21.62 -8.71
N TYR A 93 -17.94 20.38 -8.24
CA TYR A 93 -18.11 20.06 -6.82
C TYR A 93 -16.76 19.80 -6.14
N ARG A 94 -16.66 20.15 -4.85
CA ARG A 94 -15.56 19.65 -4.02
C ARG A 94 -15.83 18.17 -3.70
N CYS A 95 -14.79 17.34 -3.70
CA CYS A 95 -14.92 15.91 -3.43
C CYS A 95 -13.99 15.50 -2.28
N LEU A 96 -14.55 14.83 -1.27
CA LEU A 96 -13.82 14.27 -0.15
C LEU A 96 -14.13 12.77 -0.04
N ILE A 97 -13.08 11.95 -0.12
CA ILE A 97 -13.18 10.51 -0.06
C ILE A 97 -12.62 9.99 1.26
N VAL A 98 -13.43 9.19 1.96
CA VAL A 98 -12.98 8.41 3.11
C VAL A 98 -12.73 6.99 2.63
N MET A 99 -11.55 6.43 2.88
CA MET A 99 -11.21 5.05 2.48
C MET A 99 -10.37 4.30 3.52
N PRO A 100 -10.47 2.97 3.63
CA PRO A 100 -9.58 2.18 4.49
C PRO A 100 -8.10 2.24 4.07
N GLU A 101 -7.18 2.01 5.01
CA GLU A 101 -5.73 1.95 4.76
C GLU A 101 -5.31 0.80 3.82
N LYS A 102 -6.02 -0.35 3.81
CA LYS A 102 -5.67 -1.49 2.93
C LYS A 102 -5.75 -1.20 1.43
N MET A 103 -6.49 -0.16 1.03
CA MET A 103 -6.71 0.16 -0.37
C MET A 103 -5.44 0.72 -1.00
N SER A 104 -5.16 0.32 -2.24
CA SER A 104 -3.91 0.64 -2.95
C SER A 104 -3.58 2.14 -3.02
N ASN A 105 -2.29 2.45 -3.15
CA ASN A 105 -1.83 3.84 -3.27
C ASN A 105 -2.18 4.42 -4.64
N GLU A 106 -2.25 3.59 -5.68
CA GLU A 106 -2.65 4.01 -7.03
C GLU A 106 -4.07 4.60 -7.05
N LYS A 107 -4.97 4.08 -6.21
CA LYS A 107 -6.31 4.67 -6.02
C LYS A 107 -6.23 6.06 -5.37
N VAL A 108 -5.38 6.23 -4.36
CA VAL A 108 -5.16 7.54 -3.71
C VAL A 108 -4.59 8.55 -4.69
N ASP A 109 -3.59 8.16 -5.47
CA ASP A 109 -2.94 9.04 -6.43
C ASP A 109 -3.91 9.45 -7.55
N THR A 110 -4.74 8.52 -8.03
CA THR A 110 -5.81 8.83 -8.99
C THR A 110 -6.82 9.83 -8.41
N LEU A 111 -7.25 9.65 -7.16
CA LEU A 111 -8.18 10.56 -6.49
C LEU A 111 -7.60 11.96 -6.32
N LYS A 112 -6.35 12.06 -5.88
CA LYS A 112 -5.65 13.35 -5.73
C LYS A 112 -5.48 14.05 -7.07
N ALA A 113 -5.17 13.31 -8.13
CA ALA A 113 -5.07 13.86 -9.49
C ALA A 113 -6.41 14.41 -10.00
N LEU A 114 -7.54 13.81 -9.59
CA LEU A 114 -8.89 14.31 -9.83
C LEU A 114 -9.30 15.49 -8.92
N GLY A 115 -8.41 15.95 -8.03
CA GLY A 115 -8.67 17.05 -7.10
C GLY A 115 -9.45 16.65 -5.85
N ALA A 116 -9.62 15.36 -5.57
CA ALA A 116 -10.30 14.90 -4.36
C ALA A 116 -9.36 14.93 -3.14
N GLU A 117 -9.93 15.29 -1.99
CA GLU A 117 -9.29 15.12 -0.69
C GLU A 117 -9.49 13.69 -0.20
N VAL A 118 -8.46 13.11 0.43
CA VAL A 118 -8.48 11.71 0.86
C VAL A 118 -8.19 11.60 2.35
N ILE A 119 -9.11 10.97 3.08
CA ILE A 119 -8.96 10.63 4.50
C ILE A 119 -8.91 9.10 4.62
N ARG A 120 -7.86 8.60 5.28
CA ARG A 120 -7.68 7.16 5.54
C ARG A 120 -8.31 6.77 6.88
N THR A 121 -8.92 5.59 6.96
CA THR A 121 -9.41 4.96 8.20
C THR A 121 -8.72 3.62 8.45
N PRO A 122 -8.58 3.18 9.72
CA PRO A 122 -8.03 1.85 10.03
C PRO A 122 -8.80 0.74 9.32
N THR A 123 -8.10 -0.30 8.87
CA THR A 123 -8.71 -1.39 8.08
C THR A 123 -9.55 -2.33 8.94
N GLU A 124 -9.09 -2.59 10.15
CA GLU A 124 -9.70 -3.45 11.16
C GLU A 124 -10.88 -2.81 11.90
N ALA A 125 -11.15 -1.52 11.68
CA ALA A 125 -12.27 -0.86 12.31
C ALA A 125 -13.58 -1.47 11.78
N ALA A 126 -14.36 -2.07 12.68
CA ALA A 126 -15.70 -2.56 12.39
C ALA A 126 -16.56 -1.44 11.76
N PHE A 127 -17.55 -1.82 10.96
CA PHE A 127 -18.37 -0.87 10.21
C PHE A 127 -19.09 0.17 11.11
N ASP A 128 -19.39 -0.20 12.36
CA ASP A 128 -20.06 0.61 13.39
C ASP A 128 -19.09 1.36 14.32
N SER A 129 -17.78 1.19 14.14
CA SER A 129 -16.75 1.88 14.92
C SER A 129 -16.78 3.40 14.68
N PRO A 130 -16.59 4.23 15.72
CA PRO A 130 -16.43 5.68 15.57
C PRO A 130 -15.25 6.11 14.69
N GLU A 131 -14.25 5.24 14.56
CA GLU A 131 -13.07 5.42 13.68
C GLU A 131 -13.25 4.75 12.32
N GLY A 132 -14.38 4.04 12.13
CA GLY A 132 -14.74 3.34 10.93
C GLY A 132 -15.15 4.26 9.78
N LEU A 133 -15.12 3.69 8.59
CA LEU A 133 -15.38 4.33 7.31
C LEU A 133 -16.69 5.16 7.28
N ILE A 134 -17.78 4.60 7.79
CA ILE A 134 -19.12 5.21 7.78
C ILE A 134 -19.20 6.35 8.80
N ALA A 135 -18.80 6.10 10.05
CA ALA A 135 -18.89 7.08 11.13
C ALA A 135 -18.04 8.33 10.87
N VAL A 136 -16.82 8.14 10.35
CA VAL A 136 -15.93 9.25 9.95
C VAL A 136 -16.58 10.10 8.86
N SER A 137 -17.18 9.46 7.83
CA SER A 137 -17.87 10.18 6.75
C SER A 137 -19.03 11.03 7.29
N GLN A 138 -19.87 10.46 8.16
CA GLN A 138 -20.98 11.17 8.79
C GLN A 138 -20.53 12.33 9.70
N ARG A 139 -19.40 12.16 10.41
CA ARG A 139 -18.81 13.23 11.22
C ARG A 139 -18.33 14.39 10.34
N LEU A 140 -17.70 14.09 9.21
CA LEU A 140 -17.26 15.11 8.25
C LEU A 140 -18.45 15.84 7.66
N GLN A 141 -19.52 15.13 7.29
CA GLN A 141 -20.74 15.76 6.78
C GLN A 141 -21.36 16.75 7.79
N ARG A 142 -21.40 16.39 9.08
CA ARG A 142 -21.87 17.31 10.13
C ARG A 142 -20.98 18.54 10.31
N ALA A 143 -19.68 18.42 10.03
CA ALA A 143 -18.71 19.48 10.24
C ALA A 143 -18.53 20.41 9.01
N ILE A 144 -18.83 19.92 7.81
CA ILE A 144 -18.65 20.65 6.55
C ILE A 144 -20.02 21.15 6.07
N PRO A 145 -20.26 22.48 6.06
CA PRO A 145 -21.48 23.06 5.49
C PRO A 145 -21.68 22.68 4.03
N ASP A 146 -22.93 22.65 3.58
CA ASP A 146 -23.30 22.37 2.19
C ASP A 146 -22.66 21.09 1.63
N SER A 147 -22.65 20.04 2.46
CA SER A 147 -22.10 18.73 2.11
C SER A 147 -23.14 17.62 2.08
N VAL A 148 -22.92 16.64 1.21
CA VAL A 148 -23.81 15.47 1.05
C VAL A 148 -23.00 14.19 1.03
N ILE A 149 -23.52 13.17 1.70
CA ILE A 149 -23.13 11.78 1.50
C ILE A 149 -24.15 11.14 0.57
N LEU A 150 -23.70 10.66 -0.59
CA LEU A 150 -24.61 10.04 -1.56
C LEU A 150 -24.96 8.62 -1.14
N ASP A 151 -24.05 7.94 -0.44
CA ASP A 151 -24.26 6.67 0.25
C ASP A 151 -24.58 5.50 -0.68
N GLN A 152 -23.55 5.01 -1.38
CA GLN A 152 -23.64 3.87 -2.30
C GLN A 152 -24.22 2.58 -1.67
N TYR A 153 -24.25 2.45 -0.34
CA TYR A 153 -24.77 1.27 0.35
C TYR A 153 -26.30 1.30 0.48
N ARG A 154 -26.91 2.47 0.34
CA ARG A 154 -28.36 2.69 0.50
C ARG A 154 -29.02 3.36 -0.71
N ASN A 155 -28.26 4.06 -1.54
CA ASN A 155 -28.79 4.87 -2.63
C ASN A 155 -29.29 4.00 -3.79
N ALA A 156 -30.58 4.13 -4.11
CA ALA A 156 -31.21 3.43 -5.23
C ALA A 156 -30.53 3.72 -6.59
N GLY A 157 -29.84 4.85 -6.73
CA GLY A 157 -29.05 5.18 -7.93
C GLY A 157 -27.96 4.16 -8.23
N ASN A 158 -27.45 3.42 -7.24
CA ASN A 158 -26.48 2.34 -7.43
C ASN A 158 -27.10 1.16 -8.22
N PRO A 159 -28.09 0.41 -7.69
CA PRO A 159 -28.70 -0.68 -8.45
C PRO A 159 -29.41 -0.21 -9.72
N LEU A 160 -30.03 0.98 -9.73
CA LEU A 160 -30.71 1.49 -10.92
C LEU A 160 -29.75 1.80 -12.07
N ALA A 161 -28.52 2.26 -11.80
CA ALA A 161 -27.52 2.45 -12.87
C ALA A 161 -27.19 1.13 -13.59
N HIS A 162 -27.27 0.01 -12.88
CA HIS A 162 -27.02 -1.32 -13.43
C HIS A 162 -28.27 -1.94 -14.05
N TYR A 163 -29.45 -1.69 -13.51
CA TYR A 163 -30.72 -2.14 -14.09
C TYR A 163 -31.07 -1.42 -15.41
N ASP A 164 -30.93 -0.10 -15.43
CA ASP A 164 -31.20 0.73 -16.62
C ASP A 164 -30.04 0.71 -17.64
N GLY A 165 -28.82 0.51 -17.13
CA GLY A 165 -27.59 0.55 -17.93
C GLY A 165 -27.02 -0.84 -18.15
N THR A 166 -26.14 -1.29 -17.25
CA THR A 166 -25.30 -2.49 -17.47
C THR A 166 -26.08 -3.74 -17.87
N GLY A 167 -27.18 -4.06 -17.19
CA GLY A 167 -28.02 -5.21 -17.48
C GLY A 167 -28.76 -5.07 -18.81
N ALA A 168 -29.26 -3.86 -19.13
CA ALA A 168 -29.90 -3.60 -20.41
C ALA A 168 -28.92 -3.73 -21.58
N GLU A 169 -27.69 -3.21 -21.41
CA GLU A 169 -26.61 -3.37 -22.40
C GLU A 169 -26.27 -4.84 -22.63
N ILE A 170 -26.19 -5.67 -21.57
CA ILE A 170 -25.90 -7.11 -21.71
C ILE A 170 -27.00 -7.82 -22.51
N VAL A 171 -28.27 -7.55 -22.19
CA VAL A 171 -29.43 -8.11 -22.90
C VAL A 171 -29.41 -7.70 -24.37
N GLU A 172 -29.18 -6.42 -24.65
CA GLU A 172 -29.10 -5.89 -26.02
C GLU A 172 -27.94 -6.54 -26.81
N GLN A 173 -26.74 -6.60 -26.22
CA GLN A 173 -25.53 -7.11 -26.86
C GLN A 173 -25.60 -8.60 -27.23
N LEU A 174 -26.42 -9.39 -26.54
CA LEU A 174 -26.66 -10.81 -26.86
C LEU A 174 -28.03 -11.07 -27.49
N GLY A 175 -28.79 -10.02 -27.83
CA GLY A 175 -30.12 -10.14 -28.43
C GLY A 175 -31.08 -10.97 -27.56
N GLY A 176 -31.03 -10.79 -26.24
CA GLY A 176 -31.87 -11.50 -25.27
C GLY A 176 -31.51 -12.96 -25.01
N ARG A 177 -30.36 -13.45 -25.50
CA ARG A 177 -29.91 -14.83 -25.28
C ARG A 177 -28.80 -14.88 -24.23
N VAL A 178 -29.20 -14.88 -22.97
CA VAL A 178 -28.30 -14.98 -21.81
C VAL A 178 -28.76 -16.14 -20.94
N ASP A 179 -27.88 -17.12 -20.71
CA ASP A 179 -28.21 -18.35 -19.97
C ASP A 179 -27.60 -18.32 -18.57
N MET A 180 -26.50 -17.60 -18.39
CA MET A 180 -25.87 -17.38 -17.09
C MET A 180 -25.21 -16.00 -17.03
N VAL A 181 -25.29 -15.34 -15.88
CA VAL A 181 -24.52 -14.14 -15.57
C VAL A 181 -23.81 -14.28 -14.22
N VAL A 182 -22.53 -13.95 -14.17
CA VAL A 182 -21.66 -14.08 -13.00
C VAL A 182 -21.12 -12.72 -12.59
N ILE A 183 -21.42 -12.31 -11.36
CA ILE A 183 -21.14 -10.96 -10.87
C ILE A 183 -20.51 -11.04 -9.47
N GLY A 184 -19.42 -10.30 -9.27
CA GLY A 184 -18.80 -10.14 -7.96
C GLY A 184 -19.59 -9.23 -7.04
N THR A 185 -19.74 -9.62 -5.77
CA THR A 185 -20.61 -8.93 -4.82
C THR A 185 -19.79 -8.07 -3.85
N GLY A 186 -19.97 -6.76 -3.92
CA GLY A 186 -19.48 -5.79 -2.94
C GLY A 186 -20.66 -5.11 -2.24
N THR A 187 -21.01 -3.89 -2.65
CA THR A 187 -22.25 -3.24 -2.18
C THR A 187 -23.51 -4.00 -2.57
N GLY A 188 -23.45 -4.90 -3.55
CA GLY A 188 -24.59 -5.65 -4.09
C GLY A 188 -25.37 -4.93 -5.20
N GLY A 189 -25.21 -3.61 -5.37
CA GLY A 189 -26.00 -2.88 -6.36
C GLY A 189 -25.82 -3.36 -7.81
N THR A 190 -24.60 -3.75 -8.21
CA THR A 190 -24.37 -4.35 -9.54
C THR A 190 -25.07 -5.71 -9.69
N MET A 191 -24.97 -6.57 -8.68
CA MET A 191 -25.66 -7.86 -8.64
C MET A 191 -27.17 -7.68 -8.77
N THR A 192 -27.74 -6.86 -7.89
CA THR A 192 -29.18 -6.61 -7.84
C THR A 192 -29.71 -5.96 -9.11
N GLY A 193 -29.03 -4.94 -9.63
CA GLY A 193 -29.48 -4.23 -10.82
C GLY A 193 -29.46 -5.11 -12.07
N ILE A 194 -28.34 -5.80 -12.32
CA ILE A 194 -28.23 -6.72 -13.46
C ILE A 194 -29.20 -7.90 -13.26
N GLY A 195 -29.21 -8.52 -12.09
CA GLY A 195 -30.06 -9.67 -11.78
C GLY A 195 -31.54 -9.38 -12.04
N ARG A 196 -32.07 -8.25 -11.54
CA ARG A 196 -33.47 -7.86 -11.79
C ARG A 196 -33.75 -7.68 -13.28
N ARG A 197 -32.90 -6.95 -14.02
CA ARG A 197 -33.09 -6.73 -15.46
C ARG A 197 -33.04 -8.04 -16.25
N ILE A 198 -32.12 -8.92 -15.89
CA ILE A 198 -31.93 -10.22 -16.53
C ILE A 198 -33.12 -11.14 -16.22
N LYS A 199 -33.62 -11.20 -14.98
CA LYS A 199 -34.80 -12.02 -14.65
C LYS A 199 -36.07 -11.56 -15.36
N GLU A 200 -36.20 -10.26 -15.65
CA GLU A 200 -37.31 -9.74 -16.47
C GLU A 200 -37.17 -10.10 -17.96
N SER A 201 -35.95 -10.01 -18.51
CA SER A 201 -35.72 -10.13 -19.95
C SER A 201 -35.45 -11.57 -20.40
N CYS A 202 -34.78 -12.34 -19.55
CA CYS A 202 -34.29 -13.70 -19.74
C CYS A 202 -34.61 -14.52 -18.47
N PRO A 203 -35.88 -14.88 -18.20
CA PRO A 203 -36.31 -15.44 -16.92
C PRO A 203 -35.61 -16.77 -16.54
N ASN A 204 -35.16 -17.53 -17.54
CA ASN A 204 -34.43 -18.79 -17.34
C ASN A 204 -32.92 -18.60 -17.09
N CYS A 205 -32.40 -17.37 -17.21
CA CYS A 205 -30.99 -17.09 -16.97
C CYS A 205 -30.65 -17.34 -15.49
N LYS A 206 -29.55 -18.05 -15.26
CA LYS A 206 -28.97 -18.22 -13.93
C LYS A 206 -28.17 -16.98 -13.53
N VAL A 207 -28.48 -16.39 -12.38
CA VAL A 207 -27.76 -15.26 -11.78
C VAL A 207 -26.87 -15.82 -10.68
N ILE A 208 -25.57 -15.79 -10.89
CA ILE A 208 -24.55 -16.38 -10.02
C ILE A 208 -23.76 -15.27 -9.33
N ALA A 209 -23.63 -15.40 -8.01
CA ALA A 209 -22.89 -14.46 -7.18
C ALA A 209 -21.52 -15.00 -6.78
N ALA A 210 -20.48 -14.20 -7.02
CA ALA A 210 -19.13 -14.46 -6.55
C ALA A 210 -18.85 -13.59 -5.32
N ASP A 211 -18.51 -14.21 -4.20
CA ASP A 211 -18.25 -13.54 -2.92
C ASP A 211 -16.93 -14.06 -2.32
N PRO A 212 -16.00 -13.20 -1.85
CA PRO A 212 -14.72 -13.68 -1.33
C PRO A 212 -14.88 -14.40 0.03
N GLU A 213 -14.04 -15.39 0.29
CA GLU A 213 -13.86 -15.93 1.64
C GLU A 213 -13.51 -14.80 2.63
N GLY A 214 -14.21 -14.76 3.77
CA GLY A 214 -14.13 -13.70 4.79
C GLY A 214 -15.25 -12.66 4.71
N SER A 215 -16.06 -12.70 3.65
CA SER A 215 -17.32 -11.96 3.53
C SER A 215 -18.52 -12.78 4.06
N ILE A 216 -19.58 -12.09 4.50
CA ILE A 216 -20.83 -12.69 5.01
C ILE A 216 -22.02 -12.50 4.05
N LEU A 217 -21.77 -12.12 2.79
CA LEU A 217 -22.86 -11.77 1.87
C LEU A 217 -23.56 -12.99 1.26
N ALA A 218 -22.86 -14.13 1.16
CA ALA A 218 -23.35 -15.32 0.48
C ALA A 218 -24.45 -16.07 1.24
N GLU A 219 -25.31 -16.75 0.48
CA GLU A 219 -26.34 -17.66 0.98
C GLU A 219 -26.16 -19.07 0.38
N PRO A 220 -26.38 -20.15 1.15
CA PRO A 220 -26.77 -20.13 2.56
C PRO A 220 -25.58 -19.79 3.49
N GLU A 221 -25.86 -19.46 4.75
CA GLU A 221 -24.88 -18.88 5.70
C GLU A 221 -23.69 -19.82 5.97
N GLU A 222 -23.86 -21.13 5.79
CA GLU A 222 -22.80 -22.12 5.94
C GLU A 222 -21.62 -21.86 4.98
N LEU A 223 -21.86 -21.22 3.83
CA LEU A 223 -20.80 -20.82 2.89
C LEU A 223 -19.87 -19.74 3.46
N ASN A 224 -20.30 -19.03 4.50
CA ASN A 224 -19.52 -17.94 5.12
C ASN A 224 -18.66 -18.44 6.29
N GLN A 225 -18.75 -19.71 6.66
CA GLN A 225 -17.92 -20.29 7.72
C GLN A 225 -16.46 -20.37 7.26
N THR A 226 -15.62 -19.49 7.80
CA THR A 226 -14.19 -19.45 7.48
C THR A 226 -13.37 -18.86 8.61
N ASN A 227 -12.09 -19.21 8.65
CA ASN A 227 -11.08 -18.59 9.52
C ASN A 227 -10.40 -17.38 8.84
N VAL A 228 -10.78 -17.05 7.60
CA VAL A 228 -10.24 -15.92 6.84
C VAL A 228 -10.89 -14.62 7.31
N SER A 229 -10.10 -13.74 7.94
CA SER A 229 -10.53 -12.40 8.34
C SER A 229 -9.95 -11.29 7.46
N PHE A 230 -8.93 -11.60 6.66
CA PHE A 230 -8.28 -10.67 5.74
C PHE A 230 -8.09 -11.34 4.38
N TYR A 231 -8.34 -10.59 3.31
CA TYR A 231 -8.11 -10.96 1.93
C TYR A 231 -7.59 -9.75 1.14
N GLU A 232 -6.78 -10.02 0.12
CA GLU A 232 -6.05 -9.04 -0.69
C GLU A 232 -6.85 -8.49 -1.86
N VAL A 233 -7.79 -9.26 -2.41
CA VAL A 233 -8.71 -8.79 -3.45
C VAL A 233 -9.54 -7.61 -2.93
N GLU A 234 -9.61 -6.53 -3.71
CA GLU A 234 -10.30 -5.30 -3.34
C GLU A 234 -11.63 -5.13 -4.10
N GLY A 235 -12.61 -4.49 -3.45
CA GLY A 235 -13.86 -4.04 -4.09
C GLY A 235 -15.04 -5.00 -4.02
N VAL A 236 -14.86 -6.18 -3.41
CA VAL A 236 -15.88 -7.20 -3.13
C VAL A 236 -15.84 -7.61 -1.66
N GLY A 237 -16.92 -8.21 -1.17
CA GLY A 237 -17.08 -8.69 0.20
C GLY A 237 -17.32 -7.61 1.25
N TYR A 238 -18.15 -7.91 2.25
CA TYR A 238 -18.41 -7.04 3.41
C TYR A 238 -18.73 -7.86 4.66
N ASP A 239 -18.56 -7.23 5.82
CA ASP A 239 -18.90 -7.70 7.17
C ASP A 239 -20.32 -7.27 7.61
N PHE A 240 -21.09 -6.65 6.72
CA PHE A 240 -22.50 -6.27 6.91
C PHE A 240 -23.26 -6.43 5.59
N LEU A 241 -24.60 -6.52 5.67
CA LEU A 241 -25.47 -6.57 4.49
C LEU A 241 -25.87 -5.15 4.04
N PRO A 242 -25.41 -4.67 2.86
CA PRO A 242 -25.81 -3.37 2.36
C PRO A 242 -27.29 -3.34 1.99
N THR A 243 -27.96 -2.19 2.19
CA THR A 243 -29.40 -2.05 1.90
C THR A 243 -29.73 -2.24 0.41
N VAL A 244 -28.81 -1.92 -0.49
CA VAL A 244 -29.01 -2.10 -1.94
C VAL A 244 -28.83 -3.54 -2.43
N LEU A 245 -28.34 -4.45 -1.60
CA LEU A 245 -28.20 -5.87 -1.93
C LEU A 245 -29.54 -6.58 -1.75
N ASP A 246 -30.18 -6.90 -2.86
CA ASP A 246 -31.27 -7.87 -2.92
C ASP A 246 -30.69 -9.24 -3.25
N ARG A 247 -30.66 -10.15 -2.26
CA ARG A 247 -30.14 -11.52 -2.46
C ARG A 247 -31.15 -12.45 -3.16
N THR A 248 -32.44 -12.09 -3.18
CA THR A 248 -33.51 -12.94 -3.73
C THR A 248 -33.43 -13.12 -5.25
N VAL A 249 -32.67 -12.28 -5.95
CA VAL A 249 -32.44 -12.40 -7.40
C VAL A 249 -31.31 -13.36 -7.75
N VAL A 250 -30.54 -13.83 -6.78
CA VAL A 250 -29.39 -14.72 -6.97
C VAL A 250 -29.87 -16.16 -6.89
N ASP A 251 -29.57 -16.96 -7.91
CA ASP A 251 -29.91 -18.39 -7.91
C ASP A 251 -28.89 -19.21 -7.13
N GLN A 252 -27.60 -18.82 -7.19
CA GLN A 252 -26.53 -19.54 -6.50
C GLN A 252 -25.35 -18.64 -6.15
N TRP A 253 -24.76 -18.89 -4.98
CA TRP A 253 -23.54 -18.23 -4.50
C TRP A 253 -22.34 -19.17 -4.56
N TYR A 254 -21.18 -18.60 -4.84
CA TYR A 254 -19.89 -19.27 -4.81
C TYR A 254 -18.88 -18.43 -4.05
N LYS A 255 -18.05 -19.11 -3.25
CA LYS A 255 -16.89 -18.50 -2.61
C LYS A 255 -15.67 -18.58 -3.51
N PHE A 256 -14.79 -17.59 -3.40
CA PHE A 256 -13.45 -17.63 -3.97
C PHE A 256 -12.45 -17.02 -3.00
N ASN A 257 -11.16 -17.30 -3.21
CA ASN A 257 -10.07 -16.72 -2.43
C ASN A 257 -8.99 -16.09 -3.33
N ASP A 258 -8.04 -15.41 -2.72
CA ASP A 258 -6.97 -14.69 -3.43
C ASP A 258 -6.10 -15.62 -4.28
N ARG A 259 -5.86 -16.86 -3.82
CA ARG A 259 -5.01 -17.86 -4.48
C ARG A 259 -5.56 -18.29 -5.84
N VAL A 260 -6.89 -18.26 -6.02
CA VAL A 260 -7.51 -18.55 -7.32
C VAL A 260 -7.77 -17.28 -8.12
N ALA A 261 -8.19 -16.20 -7.47
CA ALA A 261 -8.59 -14.97 -8.14
C ALA A 261 -7.41 -14.27 -8.83
N LEU A 262 -6.30 -14.06 -8.11
CA LEU A 262 -5.21 -13.23 -8.61
C LEU A 262 -4.42 -13.88 -9.76
N PRO A 263 -4.07 -15.19 -9.72
CA PRO A 263 -3.46 -15.85 -10.87
C PRO A 263 -4.37 -15.88 -12.09
N LEU A 264 -5.68 -16.04 -11.89
CA LEU A 264 -6.63 -16.06 -13.00
C LEU A 264 -6.84 -14.67 -13.62
N ALA A 265 -6.78 -13.60 -12.82
CA ALA A 265 -6.70 -12.23 -13.34
C ALA A 265 -5.45 -12.03 -14.22
N ARG A 266 -4.30 -12.61 -13.83
CA ARG A 266 -3.09 -12.59 -14.69
C ARG A 266 -3.25 -13.39 -15.97
N ARG A 267 -4.01 -14.49 -15.96
CA ARG A 267 -4.36 -15.21 -17.19
C ARG A 267 -5.28 -14.40 -18.10
N LEU A 268 -6.26 -13.67 -17.57
CA LEU A 268 -7.07 -12.74 -18.38
C LEU A 268 -6.19 -11.73 -19.13
N ILE A 269 -5.14 -11.22 -18.48
CA ILE A 269 -4.17 -10.32 -19.09
C ILE A 269 -3.33 -11.05 -20.15
N ARG A 270 -2.71 -12.17 -19.78
CA ARG A 270 -1.73 -12.89 -20.62
C ARG A 270 -2.37 -13.59 -21.81
N ASP A 271 -3.48 -14.28 -21.57
CA ASP A 271 -4.07 -15.20 -22.54
C ASP A 271 -5.06 -14.44 -23.45
N GLU A 272 -5.80 -13.47 -22.90
CA GLU A 272 -6.92 -12.79 -23.58
C GLU A 272 -6.65 -11.29 -23.84
N GLY A 273 -5.55 -10.73 -23.33
CA GLY A 273 -5.21 -9.31 -23.53
C GLY A 273 -6.10 -8.33 -22.74
N LEU A 274 -6.77 -8.80 -21.69
CA LEU A 274 -7.73 -8.00 -20.91
C LEU A 274 -7.07 -7.45 -19.64
N LEU A 275 -6.79 -6.14 -19.65
CA LEU A 275 -6.09 -5.42 -18.56
C LEU A 275 -7.00 -5.16 -17.35
N CYS A 276 -7.55 -6.22 -16.76
CA CYS A 276 -8.53 -6.21 -15.68
C CYS A 276 -7.90 -6.41 -14.28
N GLY A 277 -8.63 -6.05 -13.22
CA GLY A 277 -8.21 -6.15 -11.82
C GLY A 277 -8.50 -7.49 -11.14
N GLY A 278 -8.13 -7.61 -9.87
CA GLY A 278 -8.19 -8.88 -9.12
C GLY A 278 -9.60 -9.49 -8.96
N SER A 279 -10.63 -8.67 -8.71
CA SER A 279 -12.01 -9.14 -8.59
C SER A 279 -12.55 -9.74 -9.90
N SER A 280 -12.01 -9.32 -11.05
CA SER A 280 -12.31 -9.91 -12.36
C SER A 280 -11.88 -11.37 -12.44
N GLY A 281 -10.72 -11.70 -11.86
CA GLY A 281 -10.26 -13.08 -11.75
C GLY A 281 -11.12 -13.93 -10.82
N GLY A 282 -11.58 -13.37 -9.70
CA GLY A 282 -12.55 -14.05 -8.80
C GLY A 282 -13.87 -14.37 -9.50
N ASN A 283 -14.42 -13.40 -10.24
CA ASN A 283 -15.65 -13.60 -11.02
C ASN A 283 -15.46 -14.65 -12.12
N LEU A 284 -14.32 -14.62 -12.81
CA LEU A 284 -14.03 -15.62 -13.83
C LEU A 284 -13.87 -17.02 -13.22
N PHE A 285 -13.21 -17.14 -12.06
CA PHE A 285 -13.07 -18.44 -11.38
C PHE A 285 -14.44 -19.06 -11.11
N VAL A 286 -15.35 -18.28 -10.51
CA VAL A 286 -16.73 -18.72 -10.25
C VAL A 286 -17.45 -19.07 -11.55
N ALA A 287 -17.27 -18.28 -12.61
CA ALA A 287 -17.89 -18.58 -13.90
C ALA A 287 -17.39 -19.88 -14.52
N LEU A 288 -16.09 -20.18 -14.43
CA LEU A 288 -15.52 -21.42 -14.94
C LEU A 288 -16.00 -22.64 -14.16
N GLU A 289 -16.32 -22.48 -12.88
CA GLU A 289 -16.92 -23.53 -12.05
C GLU A 289 -18.42 -23.71 -12.35
N ALA A 290 -19.19 -22.63 -12.34
CA ALA A 290 -20.64 -22.67 -12.55
C ALA A 290 -21.03 -23.05 -13.99
N ALA A 291 -20.22 -22.66 -14.99
CA ALA A 291 -20.53 -22.89 -16.40
C ALA A 291 -20.26 -24.33 -16.88
N LYS A 292 -19.76 -25.22 -16.01
CA LYS A 292 -19.52 -26.65 -16.35
C LYS A 292 -20.80 -27.37 -16.78
N ASP A 293 -21.94 -26.94 -16.25
CA ASP A 293 -23.25 -27.52 -16.56
C ASP A 293 -23.88 -26.93 -17.83
N LEU A 294 -23.27 -25.90 -18.42
CA LEU A 294 -23.78 -25.27 -19.64
C LEU A 294 -23.35 -26.03 -20.90
N LYS A 295 -24.25 -26.06 -21.86
CA LYS A 295 -24.13 -26.76 -23.14
C LYS A 295 -23.58 -25.86 -24.23
N GLU A 296 -23.23 -26.50 -25.35
CA GLU A 296 -22.85 -25.78 -26.56
C GLU A 296 -23.98 -24.84 -27.02
N GLY A 297 -23.62 -23.61 -27.38
CA GLY A 297 -24.57 -22.57 -27.80
C GLY A 297 -25.13 -21.70 -26.68
N GLU A 298 -25.05 -22.13 -25.41
CA GLU A 298 -25.47 -21.31 -24.26
C GLU A 298 -24.43 -20.22 -23.95
N ASN A 299 -24.89 -19.09 -23.40
CA ASN A 299 -24.10 -17.88 -23.19
C ASN A 299 -23.97 -17.53 -21.71
N CYS A 300 -22.75 -17.63 -21.19
CA CYS A 300 -22.34 -17.18 -19.87
C CYS A 300 -21.67 -15.80 -19.96
N VAL A 301 -22.12 -14.83 -19.15
CA VAL A 301 -21.56 -13.47 -19.09
C VAL A 301 -20.89 -13.24 -17.75
N VAL A 302 -19.66 -12.74 -17.75
CA VAL A 302 -18.88 -12.43 -16.54
C VAL A 302 -18.57 -10.94 -16.49
N VAL A 303 -18.84 -10.27 -15.37
CA VAL A 303 -18.52 -8.84 -15.22
C VAL A 303 -17.06 -8.67 -14.78
N LEU A 304 -16.27 -7.87 -15.50
CA LEU A 304 -14.89 -7.52 -15.14
C LEU A 304 -14.84 -6.07 -14.61
N PRO A 305 -14.81 -5.86 -13.27
CA PRO A 305 -15.22 -4.59 -12.69
C PRO A 305 -14.27 -3.41 -12.89
N ASP A 306 -12.96 -3.62 -12.84
CA ASP A 306 -11.95 -2.55 -12.91
C ASP A 306 -10.64 -3.01 -13.55
N ASN A 307 -9.71 -2.07 -13.80
CA ASN A 307 -8.48 -2.33 -14.54
C ASN A 307 -7.22 -2.44 -13.66
N ILE A 308 -6.13 -2.89 -14.27
CA ILE A 308 -4.82 -3.08 -13.61
C ILE A 308 -4.20 -1.81 -13.01
N ARG A 309 -4.62 -0.60 -13.42
CA ARG A 309 -4.07 0.68 -12.93
C ARG A 309 -4.08 0.73 -11.40
N ASN A 310 -5.16 0.22 -10.80
CA ASN A 310 -5.35 0.23 -9.36
C ASN A 310 -4.39 -0.72 -8.61
N TYR A 311 -3.64 -1.57 -9.31
CA TYR A 311 -2.93 -2.72 -8.72
C TYR A 311 -1.52 -2.92 -9.27
N LEU A 312 -0.94 -1.90 -9.93
CA LEU A 312 0.36 -2.00 -10.62
C LEU A 312 1.49 -2.46 -9.68
N THR A 313 1.47 -2.02 -8.43
CA THR A 313 2.44 -2.43 -7.39
C THR A 313 1.97 -3.63 -6.54
N LYS A 314 0.78 -4.18 -6.82
CA LYS A 314 0.22 -5.37 -6.17
C LYS A 314 0.31 -6.59 -7.09
N PHE A 315 -0.81 -7.27 -7.39
CA PHE A 315 -0.83 -8.55 -8.10
C PHE A 315 -0.20 -8.54 -9.51
N VAL A 316 -0.03 -7.37 -10.11
CA VAL A 316 0.69 -7.20 -11.38
C VAL A 316 2.19 -7.50 -11.20
N SER A 317 2.75 -7.20 -10.02
CA SER A 317 4.14 -7.47 -9.67
C SER A 317 4.34 -8.93 -9.28
N ASP A 318 5.24 -9.64 -9.98
CA ASP A 318 5.63 -11.01 -9.64
C ASP A 318 6.14 -11.12 -8.20
N ASN A 319 7.02 -10.20 -7.77
CA ASN A 319 7.54 -10.19 -6.40
C ASN A 319 6.43 -10.13 -5.35
N TRP A 320 5.40 -9.31 -5.58
CA TRP A 320 4.27 -9.18 -4.65
C TRP A 320 3.45 -10.48 -4.58
N MET A 321 3.27 -11.16 -5.72
CA MET A 321 2.60 -12.46 -5.81
C MET A 321 3.42 -13.57 -5.12
N GLU A 322 4.73 -13.58 -5.32
CA GLU A 322 5.67 -14.53 -4.71
C GLU A 322 5.73 -14.36 -3.19
N ALA A 323 5.78 -13.11 -2.72
CA ALA A 323 5.77 -12.80 -1.29
C ALA A 323 4.57 -13.39 -0.54
N ARG A 324 3.41 -13.46 -1.22
CA ARG A 324 2.13 -13.91 -0.66
C ARG A 324 1.77 -15.35 -1.05
N ASN A 325 2.69 -16.11 -1.65
CA ASN A 325 2.47 -17.48 -2.11
C ASN A 325 1.32 -17.64 -3.13
N PHE A 326 1.10 -16.61 -3.95
CA PHE A 326 0.18 -16.67 -5.09
C PHE A 326 0.89 -17.04 -6.40
N LYS A 327 2.23 -17.00 -6.40
CA LYS A 327 3.11 -17.47 -7.47
C LYS A 327 4.32 -18.14 -6.83
N GLU A 328 4.82 -19.22 -7.43
CA GLU A 328 6.08 -19.83 -7.00
C GLU A 328 7.27 -18.90 -7.30
N SER A 329 8.19 -18.80 -6.35
CA SER A 329 9.40 -18.00 -6.48
C SER A 329 10.41 -18.68 -7.42
N GLU A 330 10.80 -17.98 -8.49
CA GLU A 330 11.73 -18.51 -9.49
C GLU A 330 13.14 -17.96 -9.30
N ASN A 331 14.14 -18.85 -9.25
CA ASN A 331 15.56 -18.49 -9.19
C ASN A 331 16.09 -18.07 -10.57
N CYS A 332 15.64 -16.92 -11.07
CA CYS A 332 15.96 -16.44 -12.41
C CYS A 332 17.46 -16.20 -12.67
N HIS A 333 18.29 -16.10 -11.62
CA HIS A 333 19.72 -15.83 -11.71
C HIS A 333 20.61 -16.97 -11.19
N ASN A 334 20.04 -18.16 -10.94
CA ASN A 334 20.77 -19.33 -10.41
C ASN A 334 21.63 -19.01 -9.18
N GLN A 335 21.10 -18.19 -8.27
CA GLN A 335 21.76 -17.83 -7.02
C GLN A 335 21.88 -19.08 -6.15
N LYS A 336 23.10 -19.39 -5.69
CA LYS A 336 23.40 -20.63 -4.95
C LYS A 336 22.62 -20.73 -3.64
N TRP A 337 22.42 -19.60 -2.96
CA TRP A 337 21.71 -19.50 -1.68
C TRP A 337 20.18 -19.56 -1.82
N TRP A 338 19.63 -19.49 -3.03
CA TRP A 338 18.18 -19.32 -3.23
C TRP A 338 17.34 -20.40 -2.57
N ASN A 339 17.79 -21.66 -2.69
CA ASN A 339 17.10 -22.83 -2.17
C ASN A 339 17.56 -23.22 -0.76
N GLU A 340 18.52 -22.50 -0.18
CA GLU A 340 18.88 -22.69 1.22
C GLU A 340 17.70 -22.29 2.10
N LYS A 341 17.64 -22.87 3.30
CA LYS A 341 16.56 -22.62 4.26
C LYS A 341 16.86 -21.38 5.09
N VAL A 342 15.83 -20.65 5.50
CA VAL A 342 16.00 -19.44 6.34
C VAL A 342 16.70 -19.76 7.66
N ASN A 343 16.52 -20.98 8.20
CA ASN A 343 17.21 -21.46 9.40
C ASN A 343 18.74 -21.56 9.27
N THR A 344 19.31 -21.52 8.06
CA THR A 344 20.78 -21.54 7.86
C THR A 344 21.39 -20.16 8.11
N LEU A 345 20.57 -19.11 8.15
CA LEU A 345 21.00 -17.76 8.46
C LEU A 345 21.24 -17.61 9.98
N PRO A 346 22.30 -16.88 10.40
CA PRO A 346 22.58 -16.61 11.80
C PRO A 346 21.60 -15.56 12.34
N LEU A 347 20.34 -15.97 12.59
CA LEU A 347 19.28 -15.10 13.11
C LEU A 347 19.34 -15.05 14.64
N GLU A 348 19.35 -13.84 15.21
CA GLU A 348 19.27 -13.62 16.66
C GLU A 348 17.81 -13.61 17.14
N THR A 349 17.57 -14.08 18.37
CA THR A 349 16.28 -13.94 19.03
C THR A 349 15.95 -12.47 19.25
N LEU A 350 14.81 -12.02 18.74
CA LEU A 350 14.36 -10.64 18.86
C LEU A 350 13.70 -10.38 20.21
N LEU A 351 13.99 -9.21 20.78
CA LEU A 351 13.23 -8.67 21.91
C LEU A 351 11.89 -8.16 21.41
N THR A 352 10.81 -8.52 22.13
CA THR A 352 9.45 -8.07 21.82
C THR A 352 8.98 -7.00 22.79
N VAL A 353 7.94 -6.27 22.40
CA VAL A 353 7.25 -5.32 23.28
C VAL A 353 5.75 -5.62 23.27
N ARG A 354 5.07 -5.42 24.40
CA ARG A 354 3.62 -5.60 24.47
C ARG A 354 2.88 -4.45 23.80
N ASP A 355 1.73 -4.73 23.21
CA ASP A 355 0.88 -3.74 22.54
C ASP A 355 0.22 -2.72 23.50
N ASP A 356 0.08 -3.09 24.77
CA ASP A 356 -0.41 -2.27 25.88
C ASP A 356 0.68 -1.43 26.57
N ALA A 357 1.96 -1.66 26.24
CA ALA A 357 3.07 -0.89 26.79
C ALA A 357 3.03 0.57 26.31
N PRO A 358 3.49 1.53 27.13
CA PRO A 358 3.74 2.90 26.71
C PRO A 358 4.76 2.97 25.56
N ILE A 359 4.56 3.93 24.64
CA ILE A 359 5.50 4.20 23.55
C ILE A 359 6.90 4.55 24.08
N ASN A 360 6.99 5.23 25.22
CA ASN A 360 8.28 5.55 25.85
C ASN A 360 9.09 4.30 26.23
N ASP A 361 8.42 3.27 26.75
CA ASP A 361 9.06 2.01 27.15
C ASP A 361 9.62 1.28 25.92
N ALA A 362 8.89 1.28 24.80
CA ALA A 362 9.38 0.73 23.54
C ALA A 362 10.64 1.47 23.05
N ILE A 363 10.69 2.81 23.16
CA ILE A 363 11.87 3.60 22.82
C ILE A 363 13.05 3.27 23.74
N GLU A 364 12.79 3.08 25.04
CA GLU A 364 13.81 2.73 26.01
C GLU A 364 14.40 1.34 25.76
N ILE A 365 13.55 0.33 25.50
CA ILE A 365 13.99 -1.02 25.14
C ILE A 365 14.84 -0.98 23.86
N MET A 366 14.43 -0.22 22.84
CA MET A 366 15.22 -0.04 21.61
C MET A 366 16.61 0.55 21.91
N LYS A 367 16.67 1.59 22.75
CA LYS A 367 17.92 2.26 23.12
C LYS A 367 18.85 1.35 23.92
N GLN A 368 18.34 0.71 24.98
CA GLN A 368 19.13 -0.13 25.87
C GLN A 368 19.75 -1.33 25.14
N ASN A 369 19.07 -1.83 24.10
CA ASN A 369 19.49 -3.02 23.36
C ASN A 369 20.09 -2.69 21.98
N ASN A 370 20.31 -1.41 21.66
CA ASN A 370 20.82 -0.95 20.36
C ASN A 370 20.04 -1.50 19.14
N ARG A 371 18.70 -1.55 19.26
CA ARG A 371 17.77 -2.02 18.21
C ARG A 371 17.02 -0.83 17.61
N THR A 372 16.64 -0.92 16.34
CA THR A 372 15.85 0.11 15.63
C THR A 372 14.37 -0.26 15.44
N HIS A 373 14.02 -1.49 15.82
CA HIS A 373 12.71 -2.09 15.65
C HIS A 373 12.48 -3.16 16.72
N LEU A 374 11.22 -3.39 17.07
CA LEU A 374 10.77 -4.42 18.00
C LEU A 374 9.47 -5.05 17.44
N PRO A 375 9.38 -6.39 17.35
CA PRO A 375 8.10 -7.05 17.16
C PRO A 375 7.16 -6.75 18.33
N VAL A 376 5.89 -6.51 18.02
CA VAL A 376 4.84 -6.20 18.98
C VAL A 376 3.98 -7.43 19.20
N VAL A 377 3.82 -7.84 20.46
CA VAL A 377 2.99 -8.97 20.87
C VAL A 377 1.79 -8.51 21.70
N ASP A 378 0.67 -9.20 21.59
CA ASP A 378 -0.47 -8.97 22.49
C ASP A 378 -0.38 -9.78 23.79
N GLY A 379 -1.42 -9.67 24.62
CA GLY A 379 -1.53 -10.41 25.88
C GLY A 379 -1.60 -11.94 25.72
N THR A 380 -1.87 -12.46 24.52
CA THR A 380 -1.87 -13.90 24.20
C THR A 380 -0.52 -14.39 23.67
N GLY A 381 0.41 -13.47 23.40
CA GLY A 381 1.69 -13.77 22.75
C GLY A 381 1.63 -13.75 21.21
N ALA A 382 0.48 -13.40 20.62
CA ALA A 382 0.35 -13.28 19.17
C ALA A 382 1.04 -12.00 18.67
N ILE A 383 1.75 -12.11 17.55
CA ILE A 383 2.50 -11.00 16.96
C ILE A 383 1.57 -10.15 16.10
N ASN A 384 1.39 -8.89 16.54
CA ASN A 384 0.47 -7.91 15.96
C ASN A 384 1.15 -6.93 14.99
N GLY A 385 2.48 -6.91 14.95
CA GLY A 385 3.23 -6.11 14.00
C GLY A 385 4.62 -5.77 14.48
N VAL A 386 5.18 -4.71 13.92
CA VAL A 386 6.52 -4.22 14.27
C VAL A 386 6.39 -2.75 14.64
N VAL A 387 7.04 -2.32 15.71
CA VAL A 387 7.26 -0.90 15.96
C VAL A 387 8.70 -0.59 15.56
N HIS A 388 8.90 0.44 14.74
CA HIS A 388 10.22 0.83 14.27
C HIS A 388 10.40 2.34 14.35
N LEU A 389 11.65 2.75 14.57
CA LEU A 389 11.98 4.11 14.98
C LEU A 389 11.52 5.19 13.97
N PRO A 390 11.70 5.05 12.64
CA PRO A 390 11.20 6.04 11.67
C PRO A 390 9.68 6.31 11.76
N ASN A 391 8.85 5.27 11.86
CA ASN A 391 7.39 5.42 11.92
C ASN A 391 6.96 6.02 13.26
N LEU A 392 7.57 5.55 14.36
CA LEU A 392 7.29 6.05 15.70
C LEU A 392 7.65 7.54 15.83
N LEU A 393 8.82 7.95 15.32
CA LEU A 393 9.24 9.36 15.29
C LEU A 393 8.31 10.22 14.42
N SER A 394 7.93 9.74 13.23
CA SER A 394 6.99 10.45 12.37
C SER A 394 5.64 10.69 13.06
N LYS A 395 5.10 9.68 13.75
CA LYS A 395 3.84 9.80 14.50
C LYS A 395 3.94 10.76 15.69
N LEU A 396 5.05 10.75 16.42
CA LEU A 396 5.28 11.68 17.53
C LEU A 396 5.46 13.13 17.05
N LEU A 397 6.28 13.36 16.01
CA LEU A 397 6.55 14.69 15.47
C LEU A 397 5.31 15.36 14.87
N ASN A 398 4.47 14.57 14.19
CA ASN A 398 3.21 15.04 13.62
C ASN A 398 2.05 15.12 14.64
N ARG A 399 2.33 14.89 15.94
CA ARG A 399 1.33 14.88 17.03
C ARG A 399 0.19 13.88 16.82
N LEU A 400 0.44 12.80 16.08
CA LEU A 400 -0.49 11.70 15.87
C LEU A 400 -0.45 10.68 17.03
N ALA A 401 0.60 10.72 17.85
CA ALA A 401 0.75 9.95 19.08
C ALA A 401 1.51 10.76 20.14
N LYS A 402 1.35 10.39 21.41
CA LYS A 402 2.12 10.92 22.56
C LYS A 402 3.00 9.82 23.16
N PRO A 403 4.12 10.16 23.83
CA PRO A 403 4.96 9.17 24.50
C PRO A 403 4.24 8.32 25.55
N SER A 404 3.19 8.86 26.17
CA SER A 404 2.31 8.16 27.12
C SER A 404 1.27 7.26 26.47
N ASP A 405 1.05 7.38 25.16
CA ASP A 405 0.09 6.52 24.47
C ASP A 405 0.64 5.10 24.34
N GLN A 406 -0.25 4.14 24.15
CA GLN A 406 0.09 2.73 24.00
C GLN A 406 0.70 2.43 22.62
N VAL A 407 1.64 1.49 22.59
CA VAL A 407 2.35 1.02 21.39
C VAL A 407 1.38 0.62 20.28
N ARG A 408 0.21 0.05 20.61
CA ARG A 408 -0.85 -0.31 19.66
C ARG A 408 -1.21 0.78 18.64
N ARG A 409 -1.08 2.07 18.99
CA ARG A 409 -1.36 3.21 18.08
C ARG A 409 -0.28 3.42 17.01
N THR A 410 0.92 2.88 17.23
CA THR A 410 2.12 3.10 16.41
C THR A 410 2.59 1.84 15.68
N ILE A 411 1.88 0.73 15.78
CA ILE A 411 2.24 -0.52 15.12
C ILE A 411 2.29 -0.34 13.60
N PHE A 412 3.38 -0.80 13.00
CA PHE A 412 3.49 -1.05 11.58
C PHE A 412 3.05 -2.49 11.31
N LYS A 413 1.88 -2.65 10.66
CA LYS A 413 1.22 -3.95 10.47
C LYS A 413 1.58 -4.63 9.16
N GLN A 414 2.27 -3.94 8.26
CA GLN A 414 2.67 -4.51 6.98
C GLN A 414 3.97 -5.30 7.14
N PHE A 415 3.86 -6.61 7.36
CA PHE A 415 4.97 -7.53 7.42
C PHE A 415 4.49 -8.90 6.94
N VAL A 416 5.42 -9.73 6.48
CA VAL A 416 5.11 -11.10 6.06
C VAL A 416 5.72 -12.06 7.06
N LYS A 417 4.96 -13.07 7.45
CA LYS A 417 5.45 -14.20 8.24
C LYS A 417 5.94 -15.29 7.28
N ILE A 418 7.13 -15.82 7.53
CA ILE A 418 7.65 -17.00 6.84
C ILE A 418 8.09 -18.04 7.85
N ASP A 419 7.93 -19.32 7.52
CA ASP A 419 8.50 -20.38 8.34
C ASP A 419 10.04 -20.46 8.17
N HIS A 420 10.75 -20.83 9.22
CA HIS A 420 12.20 -21.03 9.18
C HIS A 420 12.67 -22.11 8.18
N GLU A 421 11.80 -23.06 7.81
CA GLU A 421 12.02 -24.07 6.78
C GLU A 421 11.70 -23.56 5.36
N GLU A 422 11.37 -22.30 5.19
CA GLU A 422 11.16 -21.73 3.86
C GLU A 422 12.48 -21.35 3.20
N ASN A 423 12.45 -21.16 1.88
CA ASN A 423 13.65 -20.85 1.12
C ASN A 423 14.05 -19.36 1.27
N ILE A 424 15.36 -19.09 1.25
CA ILE A 424 15.90 -17.73 1.35
C ILE A 424 15.49 -16.88 0.13
N GLY A 425 15.32 -17.49 -1.05
CA GLY A 425 14.81 -16.81 -2.24
C GLY A 425 13.49 -16.07 -2.01
N ARG A 426 12.53 -16.72 -1.37
CA ARG A 426 11.23 -16.15 -1.00
C ARG A 426 11.40 -15.02 0.00
N ALA A 427 12.22 -15.21 1.04
CA ALA A 427 12.53 -14.16 2.01
C ALA A 427 13.11 -12.92 1.33
N SER A 428 14.04 -13.12 0.37
CA SER A 428 14.61 -12.05 -0.45
C SER A 428 13.55 -11.33 -1.28
N ARG A 429 12.64 -12.07 -1.94
CA ARG A 429 11.54 -11.49 -2.75
C ARG A 429 10.59 -10.63 -1.93
N ILE A 430 10.30 -11.06 -0.70
CA ILE A 430 9.50 -10.26 0.21
C ILE A 430 10.24 -8.97 0.58
N LEU A 431 11.52 -9.07 0.94
CA LEU A 431 12.35 -7.92 1.35
C LEU A 431 12.60 -6.89 0.24
N GLU A 432 12.40 -7.24 -1.03
CA GLU A 432 12.41 -6.27 -2.14
C GLU A 432 11.24 -5.26 -2.07
N LYS A 433 10.18 -5.57 -1.32
CA LYS A 433 8.97 -4.74 -1.22
C LYS A 433 8.60 -4.37 0.20
N ASP A 434 8.64 -5.33 1.11
CA ASP A 434 8.27 -5.15 2.51
C ASP A 434 9.53 -4.90 3.35
N SER A 435 9.44 -3.98 4.31
CA SER A 435 10.59 -3.62 5.15
C SER A 435 10.94 -4.69 6.19
N PHE A 436 10.01 -5.59 6.48
CA PHE A 436 10.16 -6.59 7.54
C PHE A 436 9.62 -7.94 7.10
N VAL A 437 10.41 -8.98 7.38
CA VAL A 437 9.99 -10.37 7.31
C VAL A 437 10.17 -10.97 8.68
N LEU A 438 9.11 -11.56 9.21
CA LEU A 438 9.12 -12.22 10.50
C LEU A 438 9.29 -13.72 10.29
N VAL A 439 10.37 -14.27 10.82
CA VAL A 439 10.63 -15.70 10.78
C VAL A 439 9.95 -16.37 11.97
N THR A 440 9.09 -17.33 11.70
CA THR A 440 8.36 -18.13 12.70
C THR A 440 8.79 -19.59 12.64
N ARG A 441 8.58 -20.32 13.73
CA ARG A 441 8.73 -21.77 13.80
C ARG A 441 7.35 -22.38 14.02
N GLN A 442 6.80 -23.10 13.05
CA GLN A 442 5.63 -23.94 13.29
C GLN A 442 6.06 -25.23 13.99
N GLU A 443 5.50 -25.50 15.17
CA GLU A 443 5.53 -26.85 15.74
C GLU A 443 4.39 -27.67 15.10
N LEU A 444 4.75 -28.78 14.45
CA LEU A 444 3.78 -29.81 14.04
C LEU A 444 3.27 -30.49 15.30
N GLY A 445 2.10 -30.09 15.79
CA GLY A 445 1.43 -30.69 16.94
C GLY A 445 0.11 -31.34 16.54
N ASP A 446 0.01 -32.64 16.80
CA ASP A 446 -1.23 -33.40 16.90
C ASP A 446 -2.30 -32.64 17.71
N HIS A 447 -3.57 -32.93 17.41
CA HIS A 447 -4.70 -32.45 18.19
C HIS A 447 -4.53 -32.81 19.69
N ASN A 448 -4.33 -31.78 20.51
CA ASN A 448 -4.43 -31.67 21.98
C ASN A 448 -3.11 -31.24 22.65
N GLN A 449 -3.21 -30.12 23.37
CA GLN A 449 -2.21 -29.44 24.23
C GLN A 449 -1.27 -28.47 23.51
N THR A 450 -1.68 -27.20 23.50
CA THR A 450 -0.81 -26.04 23.26
C THR A 450 -0.05 -25.71 24.56
N ASP A 451 1.18 -26.19 24.67
CA ASP A 451 2.19 -25.58 25.56
C ASP A 451 3.03 -24.61 24.72
N PRO A 452 2.95 -23.29 24.93
CA PRO A 452 3.96 -22.38 24.43
C PRO A 452 5.24 -22.64 25.24
N CYS A 453 6.36 -22.89 24.55
CA CYS A 453 7.66 -23.04 25.20
C CYS A 453 8.02 -21.75 25.96
N LEU A 454 7.67 -21.75 27.25
CA LEU A 454 7.92 -20.74 28.27
C LEU A 454 8.31 -21.54 29.52
N ILE A 455 9.60 -21.79 29.71
CA ILE A 455 10.13 -22.15 31.03
C ILE A 455 11.35 -21.27 31.29
N CYS A 456 11.09 -20.14 31.95
CA CYS A 456 11.88 -19.78 33.11
C CYS A 456 11.63 -20.85 34.19
N SER A 457 12.68 -21.49 34.70
CA SER A 457 12.63 -22.12 36.02
C SER A 457 13.33 -21.19 37.02
N ALA A 458 12.62 -20.92 38.10
CA ALA A 458 13.02 -20.02 39.16
C ALA A 458 13.80 -20.75 40.27
N SER A 459 14.95 -20.19 40.65
CA SER A 459 15.49 -20.10 42.02
C SER A 459 16.67 -19.12 41.90
N GLU A 460 16.87 -18.09 42.71
CA GLU A 460 16.64 -17.90 44.14
C GLU A 460 16.32 -16.42 44.45
N LYS A 461 15.69 -16.24 45.60
CA LYS A 461 15.42 -14.99 46.32
C LYS A 461 16.43 -13.87 46.05
N THR A 462 15.96 -12.71 45.58
CA THR A 462 16.46 -11.41 46.08
C THR A 462 15.38 -10.34 45.94
N GLN A 463 15.14 -9.66 47.06
CA GLN A 463 14.29 -8.48 47.24
C GLN A 463 14.73 -7.30 46.34
N PRO A 464 13.87 -6.28 46.17
CA PRO A 464 14.19 -5.10 45.37
C PRO A 464 15.27 -4.28 46.08
N VAL A 465 16.51 -4.37 45.60
CA VAL A 465 17.58 -3.46 46.05
C VAL A 465 17.43 -2.17 45.26
N VAL A 466 16.82 -1.19 45.92
CA VAL A 466 17.00 0.23 45.64
C VAL A 466 18.48 0.55 45.83
N GLY A 467 19.25 0.45 44.76
CA GLY A 467 20.64 0.86 44.73
C GLY A 467 20.75 2.34 44.44
N LYS A 468 20.86 3.16 45.50
CA LYS A 468 21.43 4.51 45.39
C LYS A 468 22.88 4.37 44.90
N MET A 469 23.11 4.59 43.62
CA MET A 469 24.41 5.00 43.12
C MET A 469 24.32 6.45 42.67
N ALA A 470 24.90 7.32 43.50
CA ALA A 470 25.25 8.67 43.11
C ALA A 470 26.37 8.59 42.06
N LEU A 471 26.00 8.68 40.79
CA LEU A 471 26.94 9.01 39.71
C LEU A 471 26.55 10.36 39.15
N LYS A 472 27.53 11.28 39.20
CA LYS A 472 27.51 12.65 38.70
C LYS A 472 26.61 12.81 37.47
N MET A 473 25.70 13.77 37.56
CA MET A 473 25.13 14.44 36.39
C MET A 473 26.29 15.00 35.53
N VAL A 474 26.73 14.24 34.54
CA VAL A 474 27.40 14.82 33.38
C VAL A 474 26.27 15.29 32.46
N LYS A 475 25.89 16.55 32.61
CA LYS A 475 25.12 17.26 31.58
C LYS A 475 25.93 17.16 30.29
N GLY A 476 25.42 16.40 29.33
CA GLY A 476 25.98 16.30 27.99
C GLY A 476 26.29 14.85 27.63
N ASN A 477 25.32 14.17 27.02
CA ASN A 477 25.57 13.11 26.02
C ASN A 477 24.28 12.50 25.42
N LEU A 478 23.08 12.79 25.96
CA LEU A 478 21.82 12.28 25.40
C LEU A 478 21.39 12.92 24.07
N GLU A 479 21.92 14.11 23.72
CA GLU A 479 21.61 14.78 22.45
C GLU A 479 22.41 14.22 21.25
N ARG A 480 23.54 13.54 21.49
CA ARG A 480 24.53 13.23 20.43
C ARG A 480 24.44 11.82 19.85
N MET A 481 23.32 11.13 20.06
CA MET A 481 22.95 9.91 19.34
C MET A 481 21.86 10.17 18.28
N PHE A 482 21.39 11.42 18.19
CA PHE A 482 20.31 11.89 17.32
C PHE A 482 20.82 12.95 16.35
N ASP A 483 21.89 12.62 15.63
CA ASP A 483 22.38 13.52 14.58
C ASP A 483 21.30 13.63 13.50
N LYS A 484 20.61 14.78 13.47
CA LYS A 484 19.62 15.13 12.45
C LYS A 484 20.23 14.83 11.08
N ASN A 485 19.52 14.08 10.24
CA ASN A 485 20.00 13.81 8.88
C ASN A 485 19.73 15.00 7.96
N LEU A 486 20.23 14.95 6.72
CA LEU A 486 20.02 16.00 5.72
C LEU A 486 18.52 16.35 5.53
N THR A 487 17.64 15.35 5.52
CA THR A 487 16.19 15.57 5.35
C THR A 487 15.61 16.37 6.52
N ASP A 488 16.08 16.13 7.73
CA ASP A 488 15.66 16.86 8.93
C ASP A 488 16.18 18.30 8.91
N LEU A 489 17.40 18.55 8.41
CA LEU A 489 17.92 19.90 8.17
C LEU A 489 17.03 20.66 7.17
N VAL A 490 16.74 20.07 6.01
CA VAL A 490 15.91 20.68 4.95
C VAL A 490 14.50 20.97 5.46
N ARG A 491 13.89 20.03 6.19
CA ARG A 491 12.57 20.24 6.81
C ARG A 491 12.61 21.35 7.86
N GLY A 492 13.67 21.38 8.67
CA GLY A 492 13.89 22.42 9.68
C GLY A 492 13.98 23.82 9.06
N ILE A 493 14.77 23.98 8.00
CA ILE A 493 14.89 25.24 7.26
C ILE A 493 13.52 25.68 6.72
N ARG A 494 12.79 24.77 6.05
CA ARG A 494 11.46 25.06 5.48
C ARG A 494 10.41 25.48 6.52
N ASN A 495 10.53 24.97 7.74
CA ASN A 495 9.60 25.28 8.83
C ASN A 495 9.96 26.57 9.60
N ASN A 496 11.13 27.14 9.37
CA ASN A 496 11.64 28.34 10.05
C ASN A 496 11.83 29.52 9.08
N LYS A 497 10.92 29.72 8.12
CA LYS A 497 11.03 30.78 7.09
C LYS A 497 11.26 32.18 7.66
N ASP A 498 10.59 32.50 8.77
CA ASP A 498 10.66 33.83 9.38
C ASP A 498 11.98 34.07 10.17
N ASN A 499 12.78 33.03 10.42
CA ASN A 499 14.03 33.09 11.21
C ASN A 499 15.14 32.18 10.62
N GLU A 500 15.15 32.03 9.30
CA GLU A 500 15.95 31.03 8.60
C GLU A 500 17.46 31.14 8.89
N ALA A 501 18.02 32.35 8.82
CA ALA A 501 19.44 32.60 9.06
C ALA A 501 19.88 32.20 10.48
N LYS A 502 19.03 32.45 11.49
CA LYS A 502 19.30 32.08 12.88
C LYS A 502 19.26 30.56 13.07
N TYR A 503 18.32 29.89 12.42
CA TYR A 503 18.21 28.43 12.46
C TYR A 503 19.41 27.77 11.78
N ILE A 504 19.83 28.27 10.61
CA ILE A 504 20.99 27.74 9.88
C ILE A 504 22.28 27.95 10.69
N ALA A 505 22.47 29.12 11.32
CA ALA A 505 23.61 29.36 12.20
C ALA A 505 23.68 28.33 13.35
N GLN A 506 22.55 28.00 13.97
CA GLN A 506 22.49 26.93 14.98
C GLN A 506 22.85 25.56 14.39
N CYS A 507 22.32 25.22 13.22
CA CYS A 507 22.64 23.95 12.55
C CYS A 507 24.13 23.84 12.20
N ILE A 508 24.79 24.93 11.80
CA ILE A 508 26.23 24.95 11.53
C ILE A 508 27.03 24.62 12.81
N GLU A 509 26.64 25.16 13.96
CA GLU A 509 27.30 24.84 15.24
C GLU A 509 27.08 23.38 15.66
N GLU A 510 25.89 22.82 15.43
CA GLU A 510 25.61 21.39 15.64
C GLU A 510 26.52 20.52 14.72
N ILE A 511 26.60 20.87 13.44
CA ILE A 511 27.43 20.17 12.44
C ILE A 511 28.93 20.22 12.81
N LYS A 512 29.43 21.37 13.30
CA LYS A 512 30.82 21.48 13.78
C LYS A 512 31.12 20.49 14.92
N GLN A 513 30.14 20.18 15.77
CA GLN A 513 30.31 19.19 16.84
C GLN A 513 30.32 17.77 16.27
N GLU A 514 29.47 17.47 15.29
CA GLU A 514 29.43 16.18 14.59
C GLU A 514 30.75 15.87 13.87
N LEU A 515 31.34 16.87 13.20
CA LEU A 515 32.60 16.70 12.48
C LEU A 515 33.80 16.38 13.39
N ARG A 516 33.72 16.70 14.69
CA ARG A 516 34.77 16.37 15.67
C ARG A 516 34.72 14.92 16.16
N GLN A 517 33.66 14.16 15.83
CA GLN A 517 33.52 12.77 16.28
C GLN A 517 34.31 11.82 15.39
N ASP A 518 34.90 10.76 15.95
CA ASP A 518 35.71 9.79 15.17
C ASP A 518 34.89 8.89 14.21
N ASN A 519 33.56 8.90 14.31
CA ASN A 519 32.71 8.04 13.49
C ASN A 519 32.53 8.59 12.07
N VAL A 520 33.07 7.87 11.07
CA VAL A 520 33.01 8.28 9.66
C VAL A 520 31.58 8.41 9.11
N ASN A 521 30.59 7.69 9.66
CA ASN A 521 29.19 7.83 9.24
C ASN A 521 28.59 9.15 9.70
N VAL A 522 28.95 9.56 10.93
CA VAL A 522 28.53 10.85 11.50
C VAL A 522 29.16 11.98 10.70
N LYS A 523 30.48 11.90 10.45
CA LYS A 523 31.18 12.87 9.58
C LYS A 523 30.58 12.92 8.18
N SER A 524 30.24 11.77 7.60
CA SER A 524 29.62 11.72 6.27
C SER A 524 28.24 12.38 6.23
N ASN A 525 27.39 12.15 7.24
CA ASN A 525 26.10 12.82 7.37
C ASN A 525 26.26 14.34 7.59
N ALA A 526 27.23 14.74 8.41
CA ALA A 526 27.59 16.13 8.64
C ALA A 526 28.07 16.82 7.35
N VAL A 527 28.93 16.17 6.58
CA VAL A 527 29.38 16.65 5.26
C VAL A 527 28.22 16.77 4.28
N ALA A 528 27.30 15.80 4.23
CA ALA A 528 26.12 15.89 3.36
C ALA A 528 25.23 17.10 3.70
N LYS A 529 25.08 17.42 4.99
CA LYS A 529 24.39 18.62 5.46
C LYS A 529 25.11 19.90 5.02
N LEU A 530 26.43 19.95 5.13
CA LEU A 530 27.23 21.08 4.65
C LEU A 530 27.11 21.27 3.14
N THR A 531 27.17 20.20 2.35
CA THR A 531 27.01 20.28 0.89
C THR A 531 25.69 20.97 0.52
N TYR A 532 24.60 20.64 1.21
CA TYR A 532 23.32 21.31 0.98
C TYR A 532 23.36 22.79 1.36
N LEU A 533 23.97 23.15 2.50
CA LEU A 533 24.12 24.55 2.90
C LEU A 533 24.99 25.34 1.91
N GLN A 534 26.03 24.73 1.35
CA GLN A 534 26.85 25.30 0.27
C GLN A 534 25.99 25.59 -0.98
N MET A 535 25.09 24.68 -1.36
CA MET A 535 24.14 24.92 -2.46
C MET A 535 23.16 26.05 -2.15
N CYS A 536 22.88 26.31 -0.87
CA CYS A 536 22.09 27.46 -0.40
C CYS A 536 22.92 28.75 -0.26
N GLY A 537 24.22 28.74 -0.60
CA GLY A 537 25.11 29.91 -0.59
C GLY A 537 25.87 30.15 0.71
N TYR A 538 25.89 29.18 1.65
CA TYR A 538 26.67 29.29 2.89
C TYR A 538 28.06 28.71 2.71
N ASP A 539 29.11 29.45 3.09
CA ASP A 539 30.50 28.99 2.98
C ASP A 539 30.80 27.81 3.92
N ILE A 540 31.30 26.72 3.33
CA ILE A 540 31.73 25.51 4.06
C ILE A 540 33.24 25.24 3.94
N SER A 541 34.03 26.17 3.40
CA SER A 541 35.47 25.96 3.11
C SER A 541 36.28 25.53 4.34
N TRP A 542 35.86 25.94 5.54
CA TRP A 542 36.43 25.53 6.82
C TRP A 542 36.32 24.03 7.13
N ALA A 543 35.45 23.28 6.43
CA ALA A 543 35.26 21.85 6.61
C ALA A 543 36.13 20.99 5.68
N GLY A 544 37.02 21.59 4.89
CA GLY A 544 37.75 20.89 3.82
C GLY A 544 38.50 19.63 4.23
N PHE A 545 39.20 19.63 5.38
CA PHE A 545 39.88 18.41 5.86
C PHE A 545 38.90 17.27 6.18
N ASN A 546 37.72 17.58 6.73
CA ASN A 546 36.70 16.57 7.00
C ASN A 546 36.09 16.02 5.69
N ILE A 547 35.96 16.86 4.66
CA ILE A 547 35.53 16.44 3.33
C ILE A 547 36.53 15.44 2.74
N ILE A 548 37.84 15.75 2.80
CA ILE A 548 38.91 14.84 2.36
C ILE A 548 38.87 13.53 3.17
N GLU A 549 38.66 13.61 4.49
CA GLU A 549 38.58 12.43 5.34
C GLU A 549 37.41 11.51 4.93
N VAL A 550 36.21 12.08 4.72
CA VAL A 550 35.04 11.33 4.25
C VAL A 550 35.25 10.78 2.83
N MET A 551 35.90 11.55 1.95
CA MET A 551 36.29 11.14 0.59
C MET A 551 37.27 9.96 0.62
N SER A 552 38.17 9.89 1.61
CA SER A 552 39.14 8.80 1.77
C SER A 552 38.55 7.48 2.30
N SER A 553 37.25 7.46 2.67
CA SER A 553 36.60 6.31 3.29
C SER A 553 36.61 5.07 2.40
N ASN A 554 36.83 3.89 2.99
CA ASN A 554 36.71 2.61 2.27
C ASN A 554 35.24 2.24 1.95
N ARG A 555 34.26 2.97 2.51
CA ARG A 555 32.84 2.73 2.24
C ARG A 555 32.34 3.65 1.14
N PHE A 556 31.94 3.06 0.01
CA PHE A 556 31.41 3.79 -1.15
C PHE A 556 30.34 4.83 -0.80
N THR A 557 29.41 4.48 0.10
CA THR A 557 28.31 5.38 0.51
C THR A 557 28.79 6.66 1.19
N CYS A 558 29.91 6.60 1.92
CA CYS A 558 30.53 7.76 2.54
C CYS A 558 31.42 8.50 1.53
N LYS A 559 32.25 7.74 0.79
CA LYS A 559 33.15 8.26 -0.24
C LYS A 559 32.43 9.15 -1.25
N ARG A 560 31.29 8.69 -1.80
CA ARG A 560 30.50 9.47 -2.78
C ARG A 560 30.05 10.83 -2.24
N ILE A 561 29.77 10.93 -0.94
CA ILE A 561 29.37 12.18 -0.30
C ILE A 561 30.58 13.11 -0.20
N GLY A 562 31.76 12.58 0.13
CA GLY A 562 33.01 13.33 0.12
C GLY A 562 33.35 13.89 -1.27
N TYR A 563 33.26 13.07 -2.31
CA TYR A 563 33.48 13.50 -3.70
C TYR A 563 32.49 14.60 -4.14
N LEU A 564 31.22 14.47 -3.80
CA LEU A 564 30.20 15.48 -4.09
C LEU A 564 30.46 16.79 -3.32
N ALA A 565 30.81 16.72 -2.05
CA ALA A 565 31.12 17.91 -1.25
C ALA A 565 32.37 18.63 -1.77
N ALA A 566 33.41 17.86 -2.12
CA ALA A 566 34.61 18.39 -2.73
C ALA A 566 34.31 19.11 -4.05
N SER A 567 33.45 18.55 -4.91
CA SER A 567 33.18 19.13 -6.25
C SER A 567 32.41 20.44 -6.20
N GLN A 568 31.73 20.71 -5.08
CA GLN A 568 31.02 21.95 -4.84
C GLN A 568 31.86 23.01 -4.13
N CYS A 569 32.91 22.62 -3.40
CA CYS A 569 33.62 23.49 -2.46
C CYS A 569 35.11 23.71 -2.80
N PHE A 570 35.77 22.76 -3.47
CA PHE A 570 37.19 22.90 -3.80
C PHE A 570 37.35 23.51 -5.18
N HIS A 571 38.04 24.64 -5.22
CA HIS A 571 38.40 25.37 -6.43
C HIS A 571 39.89 25.19 -6.73
N PRO A 572 40.37 25.59 -7.93
CA PRO A 572 41.78 25.48 -8.31
C PRO A 572 42.76 26.12 -7.30
N ASP A 573 42.32 27.15 -6.57
CA ASP A 573 43.13 27.85 -5.56
C ASP A 573 43.05 27.20 -4.17
N SER A 574 42.36 26.06 -4.01
CA SER A 574 42.24 25.36 -2.73
C SER A 574 43.54 24.67 -2.34
N GLU A 575 44.04 24.92 -1.12
CA GLU A 575 45.21 24.24 -0.56
C GLU A 575 45.04 22.72 -0.45
N LEU A 576 43.81 22.21 -0.57
CA LEU A 576 43.47 20.79 -0.50
C LEU A 576 43.45 20.09 -1.86
N LEU A 577 43.66 20.82 -2.97
CA LEU A 577 43.58 20.28 -4.32
C LEU A 577 44.56 19.10 -4.53
N MET A 578 45.78 19.20 -3.99
CA MET A 578 46.77 18.11 -4.07
C MET A 578 46.27 16.82 -3.40
N LEU A 579 45.57 16.92 -2.26
CA LEU A 579 44.99 15.76 -1.58
C LEU A 579 43.84 15.15 -2.41
N THR A 580 43.00 16.00 -3.00
CA THR A 580 41.92 15.59 -3.91
C THR A 580 42.48 14.85 -5.14
N THR A 581 43.50 15.39 -5.79
CA THR A 581 44.20 14.78 -6.93
C THR A 581 44.76 13.40 -6.60
N ASN A 582 45.42 13.26 -5.45
CA ASN A 582 45.96 11.98 -4.99
C ASN A 582 44.85 10.94 -4.72
N MET A 583 43.71 11.36 -4.15
CA MET A 583 42.57 10.47 -3.93
C MET A 583 41.93 10.02 -5.26
N ILE A 584 41.75 10.93 -6.21
CA ILE A 584 41.24 10.60 -7.55
C ILE A 584 42.14 9.57 -8.23
N ARG A 585 43.47 9.77 -8.24
CA ARG A 585 44.41 8.83 -8.84
C ARG A 585 44.36 7.45 -8.20
N LYS A 586 44.25 7.41 -6.87
CA LYS A 586 44.12 6.17 -6.09
C LYS A 586 42.83 5.43 -6.44
N ASP A 587 41.69 6.12 -6.46
CA ASP A 587 40.38 5.51 -6.69
C ASP A 587 40.13 5.15 -8.16
N LEU A 588 40.69 5.90 -9.12
CA LEU A 588 40.70 5.53 -10.54
C LEU A 588 41.44 4.22 -10.80
N SER A 589 42.47 3.93 -10.00
CA SER A 589 43.25 2.69 -10.07
C SER A 589 42.63 1.55 -9.25
N SER A 590 41.45 1.75 -8.66
CA SER A 590 40.78 0.75 -7.83
C SER A 590 40.25 -0.42 -8.66
N THR A 591 40.36 -1.64 -8.14
CA THR A 591 39.71 -2.83 -8.72
C THR A 591 38.20 -2.83 -8.52
N ASN A 592 37.69 -1.97 -7.64
CA ASN A 592 36.26 -1.77 -7.41
C ASN A 592 35.71 -0.72 -8.39
N GLN A 593 34.86 -1.15 -9.33
CA GLN A 593 34.27 -0.31 -10.37
C GLN A 593 33.49 0.90 -9.82
N TYR A 594 32.92 0.80 -8.62
CA TYR A 594 32.19 1.90 -7.99
C TYR A 594 33.12 3.03 -7.50
N ASP A 595 34.32 2.67 -7.02
CA ASP A 595 35.34 3.65 -6.62
C ASP A 595 35.92 4.37 -7.84
N ALA A 596 36.21 3.61 -8.92
CA ALA A 596 36.65 4.20 -10.17
C ALA A 596 35.58 5.11 -10.79
N GLY A 597 34.30 4.70 -10.76
CA GLY A 597 33.19 5.49 -11.29
C GLY A 597 32.96 6.81 -10.53
N VAL A 598 33.10 6.81 -9.21
CA VAL A 598 32.97 8.05 -8.43
C VAL A 598 34.16 8.99 -8.65
N ALA A 599 35.37 8.44 -8.80
CA ALA A 599 36.56 9.21 -9.13
C ALA A 599 36.48 9.86 -10.52
N LEU A 600 35.97 9.13 -11.53
CA LEU A 600 35.70 9.67 -12.87
C LEU A 600 34.70 10.83 -12.84
N SER A 601 33.66 10.73 -12.01
CA SER A 601 32.69 11.80 -11.83
C SER A 601 33.34 13.04 -11.21
N GLY A 602 34.19 12.84 -10.20
CA GLY A 602 34.97 13.91 -9.57
C GLY A 602 35.97 14.56 -10.52
N LEU A 603 36.64 13.80 -11.39
CA LEU A 603 37.64 14.29 -12.33
C LEU A 603 37.13 15.44 -13.22
N SER A 604 35.84 15.38 -13.60
CA SER A 604 35.21 16.45 -14.40
C SER A 604 35.14 17.81 -13.69
N CYS A 605 35.27 17.82 -12.36
CA CYS A 605 35.15 19.01 -11.52
C CYS A 605 36.51 19.55 -11.04
N PHE A 606 37.58 18.73 -11.08
CA PHE A 606 38.91 19.12 -10.60
C PHE A 606 39.90 19.04 -11.75
N ILE A 607 40.12 20.17 -12.43
CA ILE A 607 41.13 20.27 -13.49
C ILE A 607 42.38 20.87 -12.88
N SER A 608 43.42 20.05 -12.74
CA SER A 608 44.77 20.46 -12.33
C SER A 608 45.78 19.88 -13.32
N THR A 609 46.92 20.53 -13.50
CA THR A 609 48.04 20.01 -14.30
C THR A 609 48.62 18.70 -13.77
N ASP A 610 48.29 18.35 -12.52
CA ASP A 610 48.77 17.14 -11.84
C ASP A 610 47.86 15.90 -12.03
N LEU A 611 46.65 16.07 -12.58
CA LEU A 611 45.69 15.00 -12.92
C LEU A 611 45.82 14.60 -14.39
#